data_AF-A0A1Y1XPC6-F1
#
_entry.id   AF-A0A1Y1XPC6-F1
#
_cell.length_a   1.000
_cell.length_b   1.000
_cell.length_c   1.000
_cell.angle_alpha   90.00
_cell.angle_beta   90.00
_cell.angle_gamma   90.00
#
_symmetry.space_group_name_H-M   'P 1'
#
loop_
_entity.id
_entity.type
_entity.pdbx_description
1 polymer ?
#
loop_
_entity_poly.entity_id
_entity_poly.type
_entity_poly.pdbx_seq_one_letter_code
_entity_poly.pdbx_strand_id
1 'polypeptide(L)'
;MRFLRLTLNPEGTSTPSLQGGDTWGEVARMIIDNTKFTIHQDTNYRELYLIIILLDFIFGDESELAQSPKSVQMISTFLRRLNSKIVDSKAAFLDRTRVKDIIQRLSVRLFFAVSQARDTNYQQPKLEFTPS
;
A
#
# COMPACT_ATOMS: atom_id res chain seq x y z
N MET A 1 -13.99 21.60 10.76
CA MET A 1 -13.52 21.50 12.16
C MET A 1 -14.38 20.45 12.86
N ARG A 2 -13.80 19.32 13.26
CA ARG A 2 -14.52 18.21 13.91
C ARG A 2 -13.99 18.07 15.33
N PHE A 3 -14.89 18.09 16.31
CA PHE A 3 -14.58 18.14 17.74
C PHE A 3 -14.03 16.82 18.27
N LEU A 4 -12.96 16.89 19.06
CA LEU A 4 -12.48 15.78 19.90
C LEU A 4 -13.37 15.69 21.14
N ARG A 5 -14.04 14.55 21.36
CA ARG A 5 -14.65 14.22 22.65
C ARG A 5 -13.67 13.33 23.42
N LEU A 6 -13.07 13.89 24.47
CA LEU A 6 -12.27 13.15 25.45
C LEU A 6 -13.21 12.44 26.42
N THR A 7 -13.36 11.13 26.29
CA THR A 7 -13.89 10.30 27.38
C THR A 7 -12.69 9.78 28.17
N LEU A 8 -12.50 10.34 29.37
CA LEU A 8 -11.49 9.88 30.32
C LEU A 8 -11.99 8.58 30.95
N ASN A 9 -11.25 7.48 30.73
CA ASN A 9 -11.37 6.24 31.49
C ASN A 9 -10.18 6.16 32.46
N PRO A 10 -10.31 5.59 33.67
CA PRO A 10 -9.37 5.81 34.77
C PRO A 10 -8.14 4.89 34.78
N GLU A 11 -7.88 4.10 33.74
CA GLU A 11 -6.71 3.22 33.69
C GLU A 11 -5.69 3.68 32.65
N GLY A 12 -4.53 4.11 33.16
CA GLY A 12 -3.48 4.81 32.43
C GLY A 12 -2.66 3.93 31.47
N THR A 13 -3.30 3.49 30.39
CA THR A 13 -2.60 3.08 29.17
C THR A 13 -3.30 3.72 27.97
N SER A 14 -2.86 4.93 27.62
CA SER A 14 -3.21 5.57 26.36
C SER A 14 -2.46 4.89 25.22
N THR A 15 -2.92 3.72 24.78
CA THR A 15 -2.78 3.36 23.37
C THR A 15 -3.85 4.15 22.60
N PRO A 16 -3.47 5.01 21.65
CA PRO A 16 -4.44 5.62 20.75
C PRO A 16 -5.02 4.51 19.87
N SER A 17 -6.10 3.88 20.32
CA SER A 17 -6.92 3.04 19.46
C SER A 17 -7.67 3.96 18.50
N LEU A 18 -7.07 4.15 17.32
CA LEU A 18 -7.74 4.74 16.17
C LEU A 18 -9.02 3.92 15.90
N GLN A 19 -10.17 4.52 16.20
CA GLN A 19 -11.47 3.96 15.85
C GLN A 19 -11.58 3.83 14.31
N GLY A 20 -11.22 2.65 13.79
CA GLY A 20 -11.94 1.90 12.76
C GLY A 20 -12.37 2.62 11.47
N GLY A 21 -11.63 3.60 10.97
CA GLY A 21 -11.65 3.97 9.55
C GLY A 21 -10.60 3.15 8.81
N ASP A 22 -10.90 2.62 7.63
CA ASP A 22 -9.91 1.94 6.77
C ASP A 22 -8.88 2.98 6.29
N THR A 23 -7.89 3.28 7.14
CA THR A 23 -6.80 4.24 6.91
C THR A 23 -6.14 3.97 5.56
N TRP A 24 -5.94 2.69 5.24
CA TRP A 24 -5.37 2.26 3.96
C TRP A 24 -6.30 2.53 2.78
N GLY A 25 -7.62 2.46 2.98
CA GLY A 25 -8.62 2.87 1.99
C GLY A 25 -8.57 4.37 1.69
N GLU A 26 -8.35 5.22 2.70
CA GLU A 26 -8.15 6.66 2.50
C GLU A 26 -6.84 6.97 1.79
N VAL A 27 -5.75 6.31 2.20
CA VAL A 27 -4.44 6.39 1.52
C VAL A 27 -4.57 5.96 0.05
N ALA A 28 -5.28 4.86 -0.23
CA ALA A 28 -5.50 4.39 -1.59
C ALA A 28 -6.22 5.43 -2.46
N ARG A 29 -7.29 6.05 -1.93
CA ARG A 29 -7.99 7.14 -2.65
C ARG A 29 -7.08 8.34 -2.88
N MET A 30 -6.35 8.77 -1.85
CA MET A 30 -5.42 9.89 -1.95
C MET A 30 -4.35 9.65 -3.02
N ILE A 31 -3.82 8.42 -3.13
CA ILE A 31 -2.83 8.07 -4.16
C ILE A 31 -3.47 8.07 -5.56
N ILE A 32 -4.64 7.45 -5.71
CA ILE A 32 -5.31 7.30 -7.00
C ILE A 32 -5.75 8.64 -7.57
N ASP A 33 -6.26 9.54 -6.73
CA ASP A 33 -6.79 10.85 -7.13
C ASP A 33 -5.68 11.91 -7.30
N ASN A 34 -4.45 11.61 -6.88
CA ASN A 34 -3.35 12.56 -6.95
C ASN A 34 -2.78 12.67 -8.38
N THR A 35 -2.88 13.88 -8.93
CA THR A 35 -2.45 14.21 -10.29
C THR A 35 -0.96 13.98 -10.54
N LYS A 36 -0.12 13.95 -9.49
CA LYS A 36 1.32 13.63 -9.58
C LYS A 36 1.61 12.22 -10.11
N PHE A 37 0.62 11.32 -10.09
CA PHE A 37 0.72 9.99 -10.68
C PHE A 37 0.14 9.92 -12.10
N THR A 38 -0.19 11.04 -12.72
CA THR A 38 -0.62 11.07 -14.12
C THR A 38 0.57 11.28 -15.03
N ILE A 39 0.80 10.34 -15.96
CA ILE A 39 1.90 10.43 -16.93
C ILE A 39 1.48 11.33 -18.10
N HIS A 40 2.17 12.45 -18.23
CA HIS A 40 2.12 13.40 -19.35
C HIS A 40 3.47 13.46 -20.08
N GLN A 41 3.53 14.17 -21.22
CA GLN A 41 4.76 14.29 -22.02
C GLN A 41 5.91 14.97 -21.26
N ASP A 42 5.57 15.86 -20.32
CA ASP A 42 6.45 16.68 -19.49
C ASP A 42 6.64 16.11 -18.07
N THR A 43 6.22 14.86 -17.82
CA THR A 43 6.35 14.23 -16.49
C THR A 43 7.79 14.29 -15.98
N ASN A 44 7.96 14.84 -14.79
CA ASN A 44 9.22 14.79 -14.07
C ASN A 44 9.41 13.41 -13.42
N TYR A 45 10.10 12.51 -14.13
CA TYR A 45 10.34 11.14 -13.66
C TYR A 45 11.20 11.06 -12.40
N ARG A 46 12.03 12.06 -12.11
CA ARG A 46 12.79 12.13 -10.87
C ARG A 46 11.89 12.42 -9.68
N GLU A 47 10.94 13.35 -9.82
CA GLU A 47 9.94 13.63 -8.80
C GLU A 47 9.04 12.40 -8.57
N LEU A 48 8.57 11.78 -9.66
CA LEU A 48 7.79 10.55 -9.58
C LEU A 48 8.53 9.43 -8.85
N TYR A 49 9.83 9.25 -9.14
CA TYR A 49 10.67 8.27 -8.44
C TYR A 49 10.71 8.50 -6.93
N LEU A 50 10.91 9.75 -6.49
CA LEU A 50 10.94 10.11 -5.07
C LEU A 50 9.60 9.84 -4.38
N ILE A 51 8.49 10.15 -5.04
CA ILE A 51 7.15 9.88 -4.53
C ILE A 51 6.93 8.38 -4.37
N ILE A 52 7.34 7.56 -5.34
CA ILE A 52 7.20 6.10 -5.26
C ILE A 52 8.09 5.51 -4.16
N ILE A 53 9.31 6.03 -3.95
CA ILE A 53 10.14 5.65 -2.79
C ILE A 53 9.43 5.96 -1.47
N LEU A 54 8.82 7.14 -1.36
CA LEU A 54 8.15 7.53 -0.13
C LEU A 54 6.94 6.63 0.14
N LEU A 55 6.20 6.25 -0.91
CA LEU A 55 5.16 5.21 -0.80
C LEU A 55 5.75 3.87 -0.38
N ASP A 56 6.86 3.44 -0.98
CA ASP A 56 7.55 2.21 -0.60
C ASP A 56 7.97 2.21 0.88
N PHE A 57 8.40 3.35 1.41
CA PHE A 57 8.71 3.50 2.83
C PHE A 57 7.46 3.40 3.71
N ILE A 58 6.36 4.07 3.33
CA ILE A 58 5.08 4.00 4.05
C ILE A 58 4.54 2.56 4.08
N PHE A 59 4.70 1.83 2.99
CA PHE A 59 4.33 0.42 2.87
C PHE A 59 5.39 -0.53 3.43
N GLY A 60 6.29 -0.06 4.30
CA GLY A 60 7.38 -0.86 4.86
C GLY A 60 6.90 -1.94 5.82
N ASP A 61 5.76 -1.74 6.50
CA ASP A 61 5.19 -2.73 7.41
C ASP A 61 4.20 -3.65 6.70
N GLU A 62 4.65 -4.85 6.34
CA GLU A 62 3.84 -5.87 5.67
C GLU A 62 2.68 -6.38 6.54
N SER A 63 2.80 -6.31 7.87
CA SER A 63 1.78 -6.80 8.79
C SER A 63 0.56 -5.90 8.86
N GLU A 64 0.74 -4.58 8.70
CA GLU A 64 -0.37 -3.62 8.60
C GLU A 64 -1.06 -3.74 7.23
N LEU A 65 -0.31 -4.03 6.18
CA LEU A 65 -0.84 -4.19 4.82
C LEU A 65 -1.72 -5.43 4.67
N ALA A 66 -1.36 -6.50 5.38
CA ALA A 66 -2.14 -7.72 5.48
C ALA A 66 -3.58 -7.49 5.98
N GLN A 67 -3.79 -6.47 6.81
CA GLN A 67 -5.09 -6.15 7.41
C GLN A 67 -6.06 -5.44 6.45
N SER A 68 -5.54 -4.81 5.38
CA SER A 68 -6.35 -4.09 4.37
C SER A 68 -6.10 -4.61 2.95
N PRO A 69 -6.36 -5.90 2.64
CA PRO A 69 -5.99 -6.53 1.38
C PRO A 69 -6.66 -5.88 0.16
N LYS A 70 -7.87 -5.33 0.32
CA LYS A 70 -8.59 -4.63 -0.76
C LYS A 70 -7.86 -3.35 -1.17
N SER A 71 -7.47 -2.53 -0.19
CA SER A 71 -6.77 -1.25 -0.40
C SER A 71 -5.40 -1.48 -1.00
N VAL A 72 -4.68 -2.49 -0.52
CA VAL A 72 -3.39 -2.91 -1.09
C VAL A 72 -3.54 -3.40 -2.54
N GLN A 73 -4.59 -4.16 -2.85
CA GLN A 73 -4.85 -4.61 -4.21
C GLN A 73 -5.22 -3.46 -5.16
N MET A 74 -5.94 -2.44 -4.68
CA MET A 74 -6.22 -1.22 -5.43
C MET A 74 -4.92 -0.47 -5.76
N ILE A 75 -4.05 -0.28 -4.77
CA ILE A 75 -2.75 0.40 -4.94
C ILE A 75 -1.85 -0.39 -5.90
N SER A 76 -1.74 -1.70 -5.74
CA SER A 76 -0.94 -2.56 -6.65
C SER A 76 -1.45 -2.48 -8.09
N THR A 77 -2.77 -2.48 -8.28
CA THR A 77 -3.38 -2.35 -9.62
C THR A 77 -3.08 -0.98 -10.23
N PHE A 78 -3.16 0.08 -9.43
CA PHE A 78 -2.83 1.43 -9.83
C PHE A 78 -1.36 1.56 -10.26
N LEU A 79 -0.44 1.04 -9.45
CA LEU A 79 0.99 1.01 -9.74
C LEU A 79 1.30 0.27 -11.04
N ARG A 80 0.65 -0.86 -11.32
CA ARG A 80 0.80 -1.57 -12.60
C ARG A 80 0.33 -0.73 -13.79
N ARG A 81 -0.81 -0.04 -13.68
CA ARG A 81 -1.31 0.88 -14.71
C ARG A 81 -0.38 2.07 -14.91
N LEU A 82 0.22 2.58 -13.84
CA LEU A 82 1.21 3.63 -13.90
C LEU A 82 2.44 3.15 -14.68
N ASN A 83 2.96 1.96 -14.35
CA ASN A 83 4.11 1.35 -15.02
C ASN A 83 3.88 1.21 -16.54
N SER A 84 2.69 0.75 -16.96
CA SER A 84 2.38 0.53 -18.37
C SER A 84 2.30 1.83 -19.19
N LYS A 85 2.06 2.98 -18.55
CA LYS A 85 2.01 4.29 -19.21
C LYS A 85 3.40 4.89 -19.44
N ILE A 86 4.43 4.39 -18.76
CA ILE A 86 5.81 4.88 -18.93
C ILE A 86 6.37 4.27 -20.22
N VAL A 87 6.43 5.06 -21.29
CA VAL A 87 6.96 4.63 -22.59
C VAL A 87 8.50 4.66 -22.58
N ASP A 88 9.11 3.59 -23.08
CA ASP A 88 10.56 3.52 -23.30
C ASP A 88 10.92 4.37 -24.53
N SER A 89 11.37 5.61 -24.30
CA SER A 89 11.86 6.49 -25.37
C SER A 89 13.36 6.66 -25.26
N LYS A 90 14.06 6.51 -26.40
CA LYS A 90 15.52 6.36 -26.56
C LYS A 90 16.42 7.46 -25.96
N ALA A 91 15.90 8.59 -25.47
CA ALA A 91 16.72 9.75 -25.06
C ALA A 91 16.65 10.14 -23.56
N ALA A 92 15.74 9.59 -22.75
CA ALA A 92 15.58 9.92 -21.32
C ALA A 92 15.49 8.67 -20.44
N PHE A 93 16.41 7.72 -20.66
CA PHE A 93 16.24 6.32 -20.25
C PHE A 93 16.37 6.09 -18.73
N LEU A 94 17.37 6.69 -18.06
CA LEU A 94 17.72 6.28 -16.70
C LEU A 94 16.63 6.54 -15.66
N ASP A 95 16.04 7.73 -15.63
CA ASP A 95 15.03 8.05 -14.61
C ASP A 95 13.74 7.28 -14.85
N ARG A 96 13.33 7.07 -16.11
CA ARG A 96 12.17 6.24 -16.44
C ARG A 96 12.39 4.78 -16.05
N THR A 97 13.55 4.23 -16.36
CA THR A 97 13.93 2.86 -15.95
C THR A 97 13.92 2.72 -14.43
N ARG A 98 14.47 3.70 -13.70
CA ARG A 98 14.44 3.71 -12.23
C ARG A 98 13.02 3.73 -11.67
N VAL A 99 12.14 4.56 -12.24
CA VAL A 99 10.72 4.61 -11.85
C VAL A 99 10.05 3.27 -12.11
N LYS A 100 10.24 2.67 -13.29
CA LYS A 100 9.69 1.35 -13.60
C LYS A 100 10.16 0.27 -12.61
N ASP A 101 11.46 0.24 -12.31
CA ASP A 101 12.04 -0.74 -11.39
C ASP A 101 11.41 -0.62 -9.99
N ILE A 102 11.34 0.59 -9.42
CA ILE A 102 10.76 0.78 -8.08
C ILE A 102 9.26 0.48 -8.06
N ILE A 103 8.51 0.86 -9.10
CA ILE A 103 7.08 0.55 -9.21
C ILE A 103 6.88 -0.97 -9.27
N GLN A 104 7.69 -1.68 -10.05
CA GLN A 104 7.60 -3.13 -10.19
C GLN A 104 7.95 -3.83 -8.89
N ARG A 105 9.03 -3.42 -8.21
CA ARG A 105 9.43 -3.95 -6.90
C ARG A 105 8.33 -3.76 -5.86
N LEU A 106 7.80 -2.55 -5.73
CA LEU A 106 6.72 -2.25 -4.79
C LEU A 106 5.46 -3.07 -5.13
N SER A 107 5.10 -3.16 -6.41
CA SER A 107 3.92 -3.95 -6.84
C SER A 107 4.03 -5.43 -6.47
N VAL A 108 5.24 -6.00 -6.58
CA VAL A 108 5.53 -7.40 -6.20
C VAL A 108 5.48 -7.57 -4.67
N ARG A 109 6.07 -6.65 -3.90
CA ARG A 109 6.04 -6.70 -2.44
C ARG A 109 4.60 -6.64 -1.91
N LEU A 110 3.80 -5.71 -2.42
CA LEU A 110 2.38 -5.59 -2.07
C LEU A 110 1.59 -6.86 -2.42
N PHE A 111 1.91 -7.52 -3.54
CA PHE A 111 1.28 -8.78 -3.92
C PHE A 111 1.60 -9.90 -2.92
N PHE A 112 2.86 -10.02 -2.47
CA PHE A 112 3.25 -11.02 -1.48
C PHE A 112 2.70 -10.72 -0.10
N ALA A 113 2.67 -9.47 0.34
CA ALA A 113 2.07 -9.08 1.62
C ALA A 113 0.58 -9.50 1.70
N VAL A 114 -0.18 -9.29 0.63
CA VAL A 114 -1.59 -9.73 0.55
C VAL A 114 -1.73 -11.25 0.46
N SER A 115 -0.82 -11.92 -0.26
CA SER A 115 -0.88 -13.38 -0.42
C SER A 115 -0.59 -14.10 0.90
N GLN A 116 0.44 -13.69 1.62
CA GLN A 116 0.78 -14.25 2.94
C GLN A 116 -0.36 -14.06 3.95
N ALA A 117 -1.02 -12.90 3.94
CA ALA A 117 -2.17 -12.61 4.80
C ALA A 117 -3.36 -13.57 4.57
N ARG A 118 -3.53 -14.04 3.33
CA ARG A 118 -4.57 -15.00 2.98
C ARG A 118 -4.22 -16.39 3.51
N ASP A 119 -2.97 -16.81 3.38
CA ASP A 119 -2.50 -18.12 3.84
C ASP A 119 -2.52 -18.24 5.38
N THR A 120 -2.31 -17.15 6.12
CA THR A 120 -2.42 -17.18 7.60
C THR A 120 -3.86 -17.33 8.10
N ASN A 121 -4.87 -16.94 7.32
CA ASN A 121 -6.28 -17.15 7.64
C ASN A 121 -6.75 -18.59 7.39
N TYR A 122 -5.94 -19.43 6.74
CA TYR A 122 -6.13 -20.87 6.63
C TYR A 122 -5.37 -21.60 7.74
N GLN A 123 -5.60 -21.25 9.01
CA GLN A 123 -5.31 -22.21 10.09
C GLN A 123 -6.29 -23.38 9.93
N GLN A 124 -5.75 -24.50 9.45
CA GLN A 124 -6.47 -25.75 9.28
C GLN A 124 -7.24 -26.11 10.57
N PRO A 125 -8.47 -26.65 10.49
CA PRO A 125 -9.12 -27.20 11.67
C PRO A 125 -8.21 -28.30 12.22
N LYS A 126 -7.73 -28.09 13.45
CA LYS A 126 -6.98 -29.09 14.20
C LYS A 126 -7.92 -30.30 14.36
N LEU A 127 -7.71 -31.33 13.54
CA LEU A 127 -8.44 -32.58 13.65
C LEU A 127 -8.02 -33.23 14.96
N GLU A 128 -8.75 -32.93 16.03
CA GLU A 128 -8.66 -33.66 17.28
C GLU A 128 -9.28 -35.04 17.06
N PHE A 129 -8.41 -36.02 16.79
CA PHE A 129 -8.80 -37.42 16.83
C PHE A 129 -9.02 -37.81 18.30
N THR A 130 -10.29 -37.92 18.70
CA THR A 130 -10.66 -38.62 19.92
C THR A 130 -10.65 -40.13 19.65
N PRO A 131 -9.77 -40.93 20.29
CA PRO A 131 -9.85 -42.37 20.18
C PRO A 131 -11.05 -42.88 21.00
N SER A 132 -11.87 -43.72 20.37
CA SER A 132 -12.99 -44.46 20.99
C SER A 132 -12.51 -45.71 21.73
#